data_AF-I3UGX9-F1
#
_entry.id   AF-I3UGX9-F1
#
_cell.length_a   1.000
_cell.length_b   1.000
_cell.length_c   1.000
_cell.angle_alpha   90.00
_cell.angle_beta   90.00
_cell.angle_gamma   90.00
#
_symmetry.space_group_name_H-M   'P 1'
#
loop_
_entity.id
_entity.type
_entity.pdbx_description
1 polymer ?
#
loop_
_entity_poly.entity_id
_entity_poly.type
_entity_poly.pdbx_seq_one_letter_code
_entity_poly.pdbx_strand_id
1 'polypeptide(L)'
;MHSSGCGANIGNHTFYLAQVMGCQVIAFEANDELAHAMDITASEAGLEEKVTVYAFALGAKPGFAEFDHAIPENLGGQSLRTGTGRIKVRTLDSFGISAPVSAIKIDVEGMELEVLKGGKKVIESNLPMLYVESQTKESFIEISSYLNTLGYCYRNTFNATPTHLFIHKTKLNDDDHMALSALNRVEHEYDLLAANQRIKKDLVDCQMKYREICQLSSSLKSENERLQEQLQVNTAAADQTDIIRLQTELDQAKRKEASADQLIERLRDEIARERSEKEFQAQQLSQRSHAGSADIELRERLTAEVERLGAENRSQKALLDGQQALKSALEDSKKKREEMSFILENTQSEVAQLQAEKGKLLAVIKEKDEDAAELSTEKTAAVADRERQTACCD
;
A
#
# COMPACT_ATOMS: atom_id res chain seq x y z
N MET A 1 24.52 30.53 17.58
CA MET A 1 24.33 29.12 17.96
C MET A 1 24.72 28.28 16.76
N HIS A 2 25.71 27.39 16.85
CA HIS A 2 26.14 26.55 15.73
C HIS A 2 25.52 25.15 15.89
N SER A 3 24.80 24.65 14.88
CA SER A 3 24.27 23.29 14.89
C SER A 3 25.01 22.43 13.88
N SER A 4 25.68 21.37 14.33
CA SER A 4 26.29 20.37 13.44
C SER A 4 25.29 19.23 13.22
N GLY A 5 24.79 19.06 12.01
CA GLY A 5 23.82 18.00 11.66
C GLY A 5 24.51 16.86 10.94
N CYS A 6 24.39 15.66 11.47
CA CYS A 6 24.85 14.41 10.85
C CYS A 6 23.60 13.57 10.63
N GLY A 7 23.20 13.37 9.37
CA GLY A 7 21.93 12.71 9.06
C GLY A 7 20.85 13.66 8.57
N ALA A 8 20.91 14.05 7.30
CA ALA A 8 19.94 14.93 6.69
C ALA A 8 18.83 14.08 6.05
N ASN A 9 17.75 13.84 6.81
CA ASN A 9 16.53 13.24 6.28
C ASN A 9 15.76 14.26 5.39
N ILE A 10 16.43 14.74 4.34
CA ILE A 10 16.14 15.89 3.47
C ILE A 10 16.48 17.23 4.14
N GLY A 11 17.16 18.13 3.41
CA GLY A 11 17.70 19.42 3.87
C GLY A 11 16.73 20.39 4.58
N ASN A 12 15.49 19.99 4.84
CA ASN A 12 14.50 20.71 5.63
C ASN A 12 15.06 21.25 6.94
N HIS A 13 15.74 20.43 7.75
CA HIS A 13 16.33 20.92 9.00
C HIS A 13 17.46 21.92 8.74
N THR A 14 18.36 21.60 7.81
CA THR A 14 19.50 22.46 7.45
C THR A 14 19.04 23.83 6.98
N PHE A 15 18.13 23.89 6.00
CA PHE A 15 17.64 25.14 5.42
C PHE A 15 16.69 25.87 6.37
N TYR A 16 15.85 25.18 7.13
CA TYR A 16 15.05 25.83 8.17
C TYR A 16 15.93 26.54 9.20
N LEU A 17 16.97 25.85 9.70
CA LEU A 17 17.88 26.44 10.68
C LEU A 17 18.69 27.60 10.09
N ALA A 18 19.16 27.49 8.85
CA ALA A 18 19.95 28.54 8.22
C ALA A 18 19.13 29.75 7.78
N GLN A 19 18.00 29.51 7.11
CA GLN A 19 17.17 30.54 6.48
C GLN A 19 16.20 31.20 7.46
N VAL A 20 15.49 30.39 8.25
CA VAL A 20 14.45 30.89 9.18
C VAL A 20 15.06 31.30 10.51
N MET A 21 15.89 30.43 11.09
CA MET A 21 16.50 30.69 12.41
C MET A 21 17.82 31.48 12.33
N GLY A 22 18.36 31.69 11.12
CA GLY A 22 19.60 32.44 10.92
C GLY A 22 20.85 31.77 11.47
N CYS A 23 20.82 30.46 11.71
CA CYS A 23 21.93 29.71 12.27
C CYS A 23 23.01 29.41 11.23
N GLN A 24 24.24 29.22 11.71
CA GLN A 24 25.32 28.65 10.90
C GLN A 24 25.28 27.13 11.06
N VAL A 25 25.23 26.42 9.94
CA VAL A 25 24.95 24.99 9.88
C VAL A 25 26.08 24.28 9.13
N ILE A 26 26.62 23.25 9.77
CA ILE A 26 27.52 22.30 9.13
C ILE A 26 26.74 20.99 8.98
N ALA A 27 26.50 20.57 7.74
CA ALA A 27 25.77 19.36 7.41
C ALA A 27 26.73 18.28 6.89
N PHE A 28 26.55 17.05 7.37
CA PHE A 28 27.24 15.87 6.88
C PHE A 28 26.24 14.91 6.25
N GLU A 29 26.46 14.57 4.98
CA GLU A 29 25.62 13.69 4.18
C GLU A 29 26.50 12.61 3.52
N ALA A 30 26.12 11.34 3.69
CA ALA A 30 26.88 10.19 3.19
C ALA A 30 26.66 9.97 1.69
N ASN A 31 25.48 10.31 1.18
CA ASN A 31 25.14 10.22 -0.23
C ASN A 31 25.69 11.44 -1.00
N ASP A 32 26.66 11.22 -1.87
CA ASP A 32 27.33 12.27 -2.63
C ASP A 32 26.37 13.06 -3.55
N GLU A 33 25.38 12.40 -4.14
CA GLU A 33 24.37 13.05 -4.99
C GLU A 33 23.46 13.97 -4.16
N LEU A 34 23.03 13.52 -2.98
CA LEU A 34 22.24 14.35 -2.06
C LEU A 34 23.05 15.51 -1.50
N ALA A 35 24.30 15.28 -1.11
CA ALA A 35 25.20 16.32 -0.64
C ALA A 35 25.38 17.40 -1.72
N HIS A 36 25.55 17.00 -2.98
CA HIS A 36 25.65 17.92 -4.11
C HIS A 36 24.35 18.70 -4.36
N ALA A 37 23.20 18.03 -4.30
CA ALA A 37 21.90 18.70 -4.42
C ALA A 37 21.66 19.73 -3.30
N MET A 38 22.10 19.43 -2.07
CA MET A 38 22.05 20.38 -0.95
C MET A 38 22.96 21.59 -1.18
N ASP A 39 24.15 21.39 -1.74
CA ASP A 39 25.08 22.48 -2.05
C ASP A 39 24.51 23.43 -3.11
N ILE A 40 23.92 22.89 -4.18
CA ILE A 40 23.20 23.66 -5.20
C ILE A 40 22.05 24.44 -4.55
N THR A 41 21.24 23.78 -3.71
CA THR A 41 20.10 24.41 -3.04
C THR A 41 20.55 25.55 -2.11
N ALA A 42 21.66 25.36 -1.39
CA ALA A 42 22.23 26.40 -0.54
C ALA A 42 22.66 27.61 -1.37
N SER A 43 23.26 27.38 -2.54
CA SER A 43 23.70 28.47 -3.43
C SER A 43 22.54 29.22 -4.08
N GLU A 44 21.55 28.50 -4.61
CA GLU A 44 20.35 29.12 -5.19
C GLU A 44 19.56 29.94 -4.16
N ALA A 45 19.61 29.56 -2.88
CA ALA A 45 18.99 30.29 -1.78
C ALA A 45 19.85 31.43 -1.20
N GLY A 46 21.09 31.62 -1.67
CA GLY A 46 22.02 32.63 -1.14
C GLY A 46 22.48 32.36 0.29
N LEU A 47 22.65 31.09 0.65
CA LEU A 47 22.98 30.61 2.00
C LEU A 47 24.41 30.08 2.13
N GLU A 48 25.29 30.31 1.16
CA GLU A 48 26.64 29.74 1.10
C GLU A 48 27.52 30.15 2.29
N GLU A 49 27.29 31.32 2.88
CA GLU A 49 28.00 31.77 4.08
C GLU A 49 27.48 31.13 5.38
N LYS A 50 26.27 30.57 5.34
CA LYS A 50 25.58 29.98 6.50
C LYS A 50 25.60 28.46 6.49
N VAL A 51 25.64 27.83 5.32
CA VAL A 51 25.53 26.38 5.18
C VAL A 51 26.81 25.85 4.56
N THR A 52 27.45 24.90 5.25
CA THR A 52 28.56 24.12 4.70
C THR A 52 28.15 22.65 4.66
N VAL A 53 28.21 22.03 3.48
CA VAL A 53 27.85 20.63 3.28
C VAL A 53 29.12 19.79 3.04
N TYR A 54 29.22 18.67 3.74
CA TYR A 54 30.30 17.71 3.61
C TYR A 54 29.76 16.35 3.17
N ALA A 55 30.21 15.88 2.00
CA ALA A 55 29.90 14.55 1.45
C ALA A 55 30.71 13.44 2.15
N PHE A 56 30.43 13.23 3.45
CA PHE A 56 31.08 12.22 4.28
C PHE A 56 30.07 11.59 5.23
N ALA A 57 30.15 10.28 5.39
CA ALA A 57 29.57 9.62 6.54
C ALA A 57 30.41 9.93 7.79
N LEU A 58 29.76 9.98 8.95
CA LEU A 58 30.45 10.09 10.22
C LEU A 58 30.44 8.79 11.01
N GLY A 59 31.50 8.56 11.78
CA GLY A 59 31.60 7.40 12.67
C GLY A 59 32.75 7.54 13.67
N ALA A 60 33.02 6.47 14.43
CA ALA A 60 34.02 6.52 15.51
C ALA A 60 35.47 6.54 15.01
N LYS A 61 35.71 6.07 13.78
CA LYS A 61 37.04 5.99 13.16
C LYS A 61 36.95 6.31 11.66
N PRO A 62 38.02 6.81 11.04
CA PRO A 62 38.08 6.96 9.59
C PRO A 62 37.98 5.60 8.88
N GLY A 63 37.35 5.57 7.72
CA GLY A 63 37.20 4.35 6.94
C GLY A 63 36.34 4.53 5.70
N PHE A 64 35.76 3.43 5.23
CA PHE A 64 34.83 3.40 4.12
C PHE A 64 33.54 2.69 4.52
N ALA A 65 32.46 3.04 3.83
CA ALA A 65 31.16 2.40 3.96
C ALA A 65 30.47 2.26 2.59
N GLU A 66 29.42 1.45 2.58
CA GLU A 66 28.42 1.36 1.52
C GLU A 66 27.03 1.35 2.13
N PHE A 67 26.01 1.72 1.36
CA PHE A 67 24.62 1.55 1.78
C PHE A 67 24.30 0.05 1.91
N ASP A 68 23.60 -0.32 2.99
CA ASP A 68 23.27 -1.72 3.24
C ASP A 68 22.34 -2.28 2.15
N HIS A 69 21.29 -1.53 1.82
CA HIS A 69 20.35 -1.79 0.75
C HIS A 69 20.03 -0.50 0.00
N ALA A 70 20.08 -0.53 -1.33
CA ALA A 70 19.61 0.59 -2.15
C ALA A 70 18.07 0.65 -2.08
N ILE A 71 17.53 1.72 -1.49
CA ILE A 71 16.10 2.02 -1.47
C ILE A 71 15.95 3.32 -2.29
N PRO A 72 15.71 3.22 -3.61
CA PRO A 72 15.61 4.39 -4.48
C PRO A 72 14.58 5.43 -4.00
N GLU A 73 13.55 4.96 -3.29
CA GLU A 73 12.45 5.78 -2.77
C GLU A 73 12.80 6.51 -1.45
N ASN A 74 13.90 6.16 -0.77
CA ASN A 74 14.34 6.81 0.46
C ASN A 74 15.88 6.89 0.54
N LEU A 75 16.47 7.73 -0.30
CA LEU A 75 17.93 7.88 -0.40
C LEU A 75 18.59 8.45 0.88
N GLY A 76 17.82 9.13 1.73
CA GLY A 76 18.32 9.78 2.96
C GLY A 76 18.24 8.90 4.22
N GLY A 77 17.33 7.93 4.26
CA GLY A 77 17.12 7.05 5.43
C GLY A 77 17.76 5.67 5.29
N GLN A 78 18.97 5.59 4.72
CA GLN A 78 19.64 4.31 4.44
C GLN A 78 20.73 4.04 5.47
N SER A 79 20.69 2.85 6.09
CA SER A 79 21.77 2.38 6.95
C SER A 79 23.05 2.11 6.18
N LEU A 80 24.19 2.27 6.86
CA LEU A 80 25.52 2.06 6.30
C LEU A 80 26.18 0.79 6.84
N ARG A 81 26.81 0.04 5.93
CA ARG A 81 27.73 -1.06 6.26
C ARG A 81 29.15 -0.53 6.20
N THR A 82 29.88 -0.64 7.30
CA THR A 82 31.28 -0.18 7.39
C THR A 82 32.28 -1.24 6.92
N GLY A 83 33.44 -0.80 6.42
CA GLY A 83 34.57 -1.65 6.03
C GLY A 83 34.67 -1.97 4.53
N THR A 84 33.62 -1.71 3.77
CA THR A 84 33.54 -1.90 2.32
C THR A 84 33.02 -0.62 1.64
N GLY A 85 32.98 -0.58 0.31
CA GLY A 85 32.32 0.50 -0.42
C GLY A 85 33.19 1.73 -0.76
N ARG A 86 32.50 2.80 -1.19
CA ARG A 86 33.11 4.06 -1.69
C ARG A 86 32.77 5.28 -0.82
N ILE A 87 31.83 5.18 0.10
CA ILE A 87 31.44 6.28 0.97
C ILE A 87 32.55 6.49 1.99
N LYS A 88 33.10 7.71 2.06
CA LYS A 88 34.17 8.01 3.01
C LYS A 88 33.57 8.25 4.39
N VAL A 89 34.09 7.54 5.39
CA VAL A 89 33.75 7.72 6.80
C VAL A 89 34.84 8.54 7.48
N ARG A 90 34.45 9.56 8.23
CA ARG A 90 35.36 10.39 9.06
C ARG A 90 34.82 10.54 10.47
N THR A 91 35.67 10.96 11.40
CA THR A 91 35.21 11.37 12.73
C THR A 91 34.80 12.85 12.70
N LEU A 92 33.78 13.23 13.48
CA LEU A 92 33.37 14.64 13.62
C LEU A 92 34.54 15.51 14.10
N ASP A 93 35.32 14.99 15.06
CA ASP A 93 36.51 15.68 15.59
C ASP A 93 37.58 15.97 14.50
N SER A 94 37.60 15.23 13.40
CA SER A 94 38.59 15.41 12.31
C SER A 94 38.37 16.66 11.47
N PHE A 95 37.22 17.33 11.59
CA PHE A 95 36.90 18.53 10.81
C PHE A 95 37.43 19.83 11.45
N GLY A 96 37.99 19.77 12.66
CA GLY A 96 38.63 20.93 13.28
C GLY A 96 37.68 22.11 13.48
N ILE A 97 36.41 21.84 13.83
CA ILE A 97 35.37 22.85 14.02
C ILE A 97 35.81 23.79 15.15
N SER A 98 36.21 25.01 14.79
CA SER A 98 36.70 26.04 15.71
C SER A 98 35.58 26.93 16.26
N ALA A 99 34.45 26.98 15.56
CA ALA A 99 33.31 27.80 15.94
C ALA A 99 32.49 27.13 17.07
N PRO A 100 31.94 27.89 18.04
CA PRO A 100 31.25 27.32 19.20
C PRO A 100 29.99 26.49 18.89
N VAL A 101 30.03 25.17 19.07
CA VAL A 101 28.88 24.29 18.77
C VAL A 101 27.80 24.37 19.86
N SER A 102 26.60 24.80 19.49
CA SER A 102 25.46 24.96 20.42
C SER A 102 24.50 23.78 20.39
N ALA A 103 24.38 23.10 19.26
CA ALA A 103 23.55 21.92 19.11
C ALA A 103 24.20 20.91 18.14
N ILE A 104 23.88 19.63 18.29
CA ILE A 104 24.22 18.59 17.32
C ILE A 104 22.98 17.73 17.11
N LYS A 105 22.60 17.50 15.85
CA LYS A 105 21.58 16.53 15.48
C LYS A 105 22.26 15.32 14.86
N ILE A 106 21.88 14.11 15.28
CA ILE A 106 22.43 12.85 14.81
C ILE A 106 21.27 11.92 14.42
N ASP A 107 21.22 11.53 13.16
CA ASP A 107 20.14 10.78 12.50
C ASP A 107 20.74 9.99 11.32
N VAL A 108 21.58 9.02 11.66
CA VAL A 108 22.47 8.32 10.70
C VAL A 108 22.12 6.84 10.59
N GLU A 109 20.85 6.52 10.84
CA GLU A 109 20.21 5.24 10.65
C GLU A 109 21.05 4.03 11.14
N GLY A 110 21.44 4.07 12.42
CA GLY A 110 22.10 2.97 13.13
C GLY A 110 23.58 3.19 13.47
N MET A 111 24.16 4.35 13.14
CA MET A 111 25.54 4.70 13.48
C MET A 111 25.66 5.81 14.55
N GLU A 112 24.59 6.13 15.26
CA GLU A 112 24.52 7.33 16.12
C GLU A 112 25.53 7.30 17.26
N LEU A 113 25.67 6.15 17.93
CA LEU A 113 26.67 5.95 18.97
C LEU A 113 28.10 6.10 18.43
N GLU A 114 28.35 5.65 17.20
CA GLU A 114 29.66 5.75 16.57
C GLU A 114 29.99 7.20 16.19
N VAL A 115 29.00 7.96 15.71
CA VAL A 115 29.14 9.41 15.48
C VAL A 115 29.45 10.14 16.79
N LEU A 116 28.73 9.83 17.88
CA LEU A 116 28.98 10.38 19.20
C LEU A 116 30.41 10.11 19.67
N LYS A 117 30.89 8.88 19.53
CA LYS A 117 32.29 8.50 19.85
C LYS A 117 33.31 9.26 19.00
N GLY A 118 33.02 9.45 17.71
CA GLY A 118 33.87 10.21 16.77
C GLY A 118 33.83 11.73 16.97
N GLY A 119 32.85 12.25 17.71
CA GLY A 119 32.68 13.67 18.03
C GLY A 119 32.96 14.03 19.48
N LYS A 120 33.58 13.12 20.24
CA LYS A 120 33.76 13.27 21.68
C LYS A 120 34.44 14.60 22.04
N LYS A 121 35.50 15.01 21.35
CA LYS A 121 36.21 16.27 21.68
C LYS A 121 35.34 17.49 21.40
N VAL A 122 34.64 17.52 20.27
CA VAL A 122 33.71 18.63 19.95
C VAL A 122 32.61 18.72 21.00
N ILE A 123 32.04 17.57 21.41
CA ILE A 123 30.98 17.50 22.42
C ILE A 123 31.48 17.98 23.79
N GLU A 124 32.59 17.45 24.29
CA GLU A 124 33.13 17.81 25.62
C GLU A 124 33.56 19.28 25.71
N SER A 125 34.08 19.85 24.62
CA SER A 125 34.56 21.25 24.60
C SER A 125 33.45 22.29 24.49
N ASN A 126 32.34 21.96 23.83
CA ASN A 126 31.26 22.92 23.56
C ASN A 126 29.99 22.65 24.38
N LEU A 127 29.84 21.44 24.91
CA LEU A 127 28.67 20.95 25.63
C LEU A 127 27.34 21.21 24.88
N PRO A 128 27.24 20.95 23.57
CA PRO A 128 26.05 21.29 22.78
C PRO A 128 24.81 20.52 23.26
N MET A 129 23.61 21.04 22.98
CA MET A 129 22.39 20.21 23.06
C MET A 129 22.48 19.09 22.03
N LEU A 130 22.14 17.86 22.41
CA LEU A 130 22.24 16.71 21.51
C LEU A 130 20.84 16.20 21.18
N TYR A 131 20.51 16.15 19.91
CA TYR A 131 19.31 15.51 19.38
C TYR A 131 19.75 14.23 18.67
N VAL A 132 19.49 13.08 19.27
CA VAL A 132 20.00 11.80 18.79
C VAL A 132 18.82 10.88 18.51
N GLU A 133 18.68 10.47 17.25
CA GLU A 133 17.71 9.47 16.87
C GLU A 133 18.13 8.09 17.39
N SER A 134 17.15 7.28 17.77
CA SER A 134 17.37 5.85 17.99
C SER A 134 16.14 5.07 17.56
N GLN A 135 16.35 4.10 16.67
CA GLN A 135 15.27 3.28 16.14
C GLN A 135 14.79 2.21 17.13
N THR A 136 15.64 1.85 18.10
CA THR A 136 15.40 0.72 19.01
C THR A 136 15.64 1.08 20.46
N LYS A 137 15.03 0.32 21.37
CA LYS A 137 15.24 0.46 22.81
C LYS A 137 16.70 0.21 23.19
N GLU A 138 17.32 -0.78 22.56
CA GLU A 138 18.71 -1.16 22.81
C GLU A 138 19.66 -0.03 22.42
N SER A 139 19.48 0.56 21.23
CA SER A 139 20.29 1.70 20.79
C SER A 139 20.11 2.91 21.70
N PHE A 140 18.87 3.21 22.13
CA PHE A 140 18.62 4.23 23.13
C PHE A 140 19.39 4.00 24.44
N ILE A 141 19.35 2.77 24.99
CA ILE A 141 20.05 2.44 26.24
C ILE A 141 21.56 2.63 26.09
N GLU A 142 22.15 2.20 24.98
CA GLU A 142 23.58 2.36 24.71
C GLU A 142 23.98 3.83 24.58
N ILE A 143 23.22 4.61 23.80
CA ILE A 143 23.42 6.05 23.61
C ILE A 143 23.29 6.80 24.95
N SER A 144 22.21 6.53 25.68
CA SER A 144 21.94 7.16 26.97
C SER A 144 23.03 6.84 27.99
N SER A 145 23.47 5.57 28.06
CA SER A 145 24.55 5.15 28.94
C SER A 145 25.86 5.86 28.60
N TYR A 146 26.21 5.93 27.31
CA TYR A 146 27.41 6.62 26.84
C TYR A 146 27.37 8.11 27.18
N LEU A 147 26.27 8.80 26.85
CA LEU A 147 26.10 10.23 27.11
C LEU A 147 26.10 10.55 28.61
N ASN A 148 25.55 9.68 29.45
CA ASN A 148 25.61 9.83 30.89
C ASN A 148 27.07 9.84 31.41
N THR A 149 27.97 9.05 30.82
CA THR A 149 29.41 9.11 31.16
C THR A 149 30.06 10.46 30.83
N LEU A 150 29.50 11.20 29.87
CA LEU A 150 29.92 12.54 29.48
C LEU A 150 29.20 13.65 30.26
N GLY A 151 28.37 13.30 31.25
CA GLY A 151 27.61 14.27 32.06
C GLY A 151 26.33 14.79 31.41
N TYR A 152 25.84 14.13 30.35
CA TYR A 152 24.58 14.46 29.71
C TYR A 152 23.40 13.74 30.35
N CYS A 153 22.27 14.45 30.44
CA CYS A 153 21.02 13.93 30.96
C CYS A 153 19.95 13.94 29.87
N TYR A 154 19.17 12.86 29.80
CA TYR A 154 17.98 12.78 28.95
C TYR A 154 16.94 13.83 29.38
N ARG A 155 16.24 14.40 28.39
CA ARG A 155 15.23 15.45 28.62
C ARG A 155 13.90 15.19 27.95
N ASN A 156 13.90 14.86 26.67
CA ASN A 156 12.64 14.71 25.93
C ASN A 156 12.82 13.83 24.68
N THR A 157 11.71 13.38 24.10
CA THR A 157 11.65 12.63 22.85
C THR A 157 10.75 13.36 21.86
N PHE A 158 11.12 13.30 20.58
CA PHE A 158 10.37 13.89 19.48
C PHE A 158 10.20 12.88 18.34
N ASN A 159 9.37 13.25 17.36
CA ASN A 159 9.17 12.55 16.08
C ASN A 159 8.53 11.15 16.18
N ALA A 160 8.21 10.56 15.02
CA ALA A 160 7.62 9.23 14.92
C ALA A 160 8.68 8.13 15.11
N THR A 161 9.85 8.29 14.49
CA THR A 161 11.08 7.62 14.92
C THR A 161 11.64 8.41 16.09
N PRO A 162 11.82 7.81 17.28
CA PRO A 162 12.21 8.55 18.46
C PRO A 162 13.53 9.30 18.29
N THR A 163 13.47 10.64 18.38
CA THR A 163 14.64 11.52 18.46
C THR A 163 14.73 12.10 19.86
N HIS A 164 15.79 11.77 20.60
CA HIS A 164 15.94 12.13 22.00
C HIS A 164 16.83 13.36 22.20
N LEU A 165 16.39 14.27 23.07
CA LEU A 165 17.17 15.41 23.51
C LEU A 165 17.95 15.08 24.78
N PHE A 166 19.25 15.33 24.73
CA PHE A 166 20.15 15.29 25.87
C PHE A 166 20.80 16.66 26.11
N ILE A 167 20.86 17.06 27.38
CA ILE A 167 21.47 18.32 27.81
C ILE A 167 22.51 18.03 28.89
N HIS A 168 23.67 18.67 28.81
CA HIS A 168 24.71 18.52 29.81
C HIS A 168 24.25 19.07 31.17
N LYS A 169 24.55 18.35 32.25
CA LYS A 169 24.12 18.68 33.63
C LYS A 169 24.45 20.10 34.09
N THR A 170 25.52 20.70 33.55
CA THR A 170 25.91 22.08 33.91
C THR A 170 25.06 23.16 33.22
N LYS A 171 24.22 22.79 32.25
CA LYS A 171 23.29 23.69 31.56
C LYS A 171 21.85 23.53 32.05
N LEU A 172 21.66 22.80 33.15
CA LEU A 172 20.36 22.48 33.74
C LEU A 172 20.21 23.28 35.03
N ASN A 173 19.01 23.77 35.28
CA ASN A 173 18.70 24.52 36.50
C ASN A 173 18.31 23.54 37.63
N ASP A 174 18.36 23.99 38.89
CA ASP A 174 18.06 23.15 40.07
C ASP A 174 16.62 22.59 40.07
N ASP A 175 15.68 23.20 39.33
CA ASP A 175 14.31 22.70 39.17
C ASP A 175 14.21 21.49 38.20
N ASP A 176 15.29 21.14 37.49
CA ASP A 176 15.26 20.14 36.42
C ASP A 176 15.52 18.69 36.89
N HIS A 177 15.33 18.40 38.19
CA HIS A 177 15.57 17.08 38.76
C HIS A 177 14.42 16.08 38.50
N MET A 178 14.31 15.58 37.26
CA MET A 178 13.46 14.43 36.89
C MET A 178 14.14 13.45 35.91
N ALA A 179 15.43 13.19 36.04
CA ALA A 179 16.15 12.31 35.09
C ALA A 179 15.79 10.81 35.22
N LEU A 180 15.58 10.30 36.44
CA LEU A 180 15.39 8.86 36.69
C LEU A 180 13.98 8.36 36.36
N SER A 181 12.93 9.17 36.62
CA SER A 181 11.55 8.82 36.24
C SER A 181 11.33 8.92 34.73
N ALA A 182 12.11 9.76 34.03
CA ALA A 182 12.02 9.94 32.59
C ALA A 182 12.56 8.73 31.80
N LEU A 183 13.61 8.04 32.29
CA LEU A 183 14.15 6.86 31.63
C LEU A 183 13.16 5.69 31.57
N ASN A 184 12.48 5.40 32.69
CA ASN A 184 11.43 4.37 32.72
C ASN A 184 10.26 4.69 31.78
N ARG A 185 9.97 5.98 31.54
CA ARG A 185 8.96 6.42 30.59
C ARG A 185 9.36 6.14 29.15
N VAL A 186 10.62 6.41 28.79
CA VAL A 186 11.13 6.14 27.43
C VAL A 186 11.14 4.64 27.13
N GLU A 187 11.57 3.82 28.09
CA GLU A 187 11.52 2.36 27.93
C GLU A 187 10.10 1.87 27.64
N HIS A 188 9.10 2.42 28.33
CA HIS A 188 7.71 2.10 28.10
C HIS A 188 7.21 2.60 26.73
N GLU A 189 7.66 3.79 26.27
CA GLU A 189 7.35 4.30 24.93
C GLU A 189 7.87 3.37 23.83
N TYR A 190 9.07 2.82 23.96
CA TYR A 190 9.59 1.81 23.02
C TYR A 190 8.79 0.50 23.05
N ASP A 191 8.41 0.03 24.24
CA ASP A 191 7.59 -1.18 24.37
C ASP A 191 6.22 -0.99 23.69
N LEU A 192 5.63 0.21 23.82
CA LEU A 192 4.38 0.60 23.14
C LEU A 192 4.56 0.71 21.63
N LEU A 193 5.66 1.29 21.14
CA LEU A 193 5.96 1.37 19.71
C LEU A 193 6.10 -0.04 19.10
N ALA A 194 6.82 -0.94 19.77
CA ALA A 194 6.98 -2.32 19.33
C ALA A 194 5.63 -3.07 19.31
N ALA A 195 4.80 -2.88 20.34
CA ALA A 195 3.44 -3.44 20.38
C ALA A 195 2.56 -2.91 19.24
N ASN A 196 2.61 -1.60 18.96
CA ASN A 196 1.86 -0.98 17.87
C ASN A 196 2.29 -1.49 16.50
N GLN A 197 3.60 -1.66 16.26
CA GLN A 197 4.10 -2.22 15.01
C GLN A 197 3.62 -3.67 14.80
N ARG A 198 3.64 -4.49 15.86
CA ARG A 198 3.08 -5.86 15.82
C ARG A 198 1.59 -5.83 15.49
N ILE A 199 0.82 -5.00 16.17
CA ILE A 199 -0.62 -4.86 15.94
C ILE A 199 -0.91 -4.46 14.49
N LYS A 200 -0.17 -3.48 13.94
CA LYS A 200 -0.30 -3.06 12.54
C LYS A 200 -0.02 -4.23 11.59
N LYS A 201 1.05 -5.00 11.83
CA LYS A 201 1.39 -6.17 11.02
C LYS A 201 0.30 -7.23 11.07
N ASP A 202 -0.16 -7.60 12.27
CA ASP A 202 -1.20 -8.61 12.45
C ASP A 202 -2.50 -8.20 11.74
N LEU A 203 -2.84 -6.90 11.77
CA LEU A 203 -4.00 -6.37 11.07
C LEU A 203 -3.86 -6.52 9.54
N VAL A 204 -2.70 -6.20 8.99
CA VAL A 204 -2.41 -6.37 7.55
C VAL A 204 -2.48 -7.85 7.15
N ASP A 205 -1.87 -8.74 7.94
CA ASP A 205 -1.89 -10.18 7.67
C ASP A 205 -3.33 -10.73 7.72
N CYS A 206 -4.14 -10.27 8.67
CA CYS A 206 -5.54 -10.68 8.80
C CYS A 206 -6.39 -10.18 7.61
N GLN A 207 -6.15 -8.94 7.16
CA GLN A 207 -6.80 -8.38 5.97
C GLN A 207 -6.43 -9.14 4.69
N MET A 208 -5.16 -9.55 4.55
CA MET A 208 -4.71 -10.35 3.41
C MET A 208 -5.41 -11.70 3.36
N LYS A 209 -5.48 -12.41 4.50
CA LYS A 209 -6.23 -13.67 4.61
C LYS A 209 -7.72 -13.49 4.27
N TYR A 210 -8.35 -12.43 4.77
CA TYR A 210 -9.74 -12.14 4.43
C TYR A 210 -9.95 -11.93 2.92
N ARG A 211 -9.03 -11.20 2.26
CA ARG A 211 -9.09 -10.97 0.81
C ARG A 211 -8.95 -12.27 0.01
N GLU A 212 -8.01 -13.13 0.39
CA GLU A 212 -7.81 -14.45 -0.25
C GLU A 212 -9.06 -15.32 -0.12
N ILE A 213 -9.67 -15.35 1.06
CA ILE A 213 -10.90 -16.13 1.29
C ILE A 213 -12.07 -15.57 0.47
N CYS A 214 -12.23 -14.24 0.39
CA CYS A 214 -13.26 -13.64 -0.47
C CYS A 214 -13.05 -13.96 -1.96
N GLN A 215 -11.80 -14.00 -2.42
CA GLN A 215 -11.48 -14.42 -3.79
C GLN A 215 -11.84 -15.89 -4.02
N LEU A 216 -11.45 -16.78 -3.09
CA LEU A 216 -11.78 -18.20 -3.17
C LEU A 216 -13.30 -18.44 -3.19
N SER A 217 -14.06 -17.77 -2.31
CA SER A 217 -15.53 -17.82 -2.29
C SER A 217 -16.13 -17.34 -3.62
N SER A 218 -15.60 -16.27 -4.22
CA SER A 218 -16.09 -15.79 -5.52
C SER A 218 -15.83 -16.78 -6.66
N SER A 219 -14.69 -17.48 -6.65
CA SER A 219 -14.35 -18.52 -7.62
C SER A 219 -15.27 -19.74 -7.46
N LEU A 220 -15.49 -20.19 -6.22
CA LEU A 220 -16.40 -21.30 -5.92
C LEU A 220 -17.84 -20.98 -6.34
N LYS A 221 -18.32 -19.75 -6.10
CA LYS A 221 -19.65 -19.32 -6.55
C LYS A 221 -19.78 -19.36 -8.08
N SER A 222 -18.75 -18.89 -8.80
CA SER A 222 -18.72 -18.93 -10.27
C SER A 222 -18.66 -20.37 -10.81
N GLU A 223 -17.94 -21.26 -10.13
CA GLU A 223 -17.90 -22.69 -10.47
C GLU A 223 -19.26 -23.36 -10.20
N ASN A 224 -19.94 -23.00 -9.11
CA ASN A 224 -21.31 -23.46 -8.81
C ASN A 224 -22.31 -23.02 -9.89
N GLU A 225 -22.28 -21.75 -10.30
CA GLU A 225 -23.13 -21.22 -11.38
C GLU A 225 -22.90 -22.01 -12.68
N ARG A 226 -21.64 -22.24 -13.05
CA ARG A 226 -21.28 -23.03 -14.24
C ARG A 226 -21.75 -24.49 -14.17
N LEU A 227 -21.59 -25.15 -13.03
CA LEU A 227 -22.07 -26.53 -12.84
C LEU A 227 -23.60 -26.61 -12.90
N GLN A 228 -24.31 -25.59 -12.40
CA GLN A 228 -25.77 -25.50 -12.53
C GLN A 228 -26.22 -25.35 -13.98
N GLU A 229 -25.56 -24.48 -14.76
CA GLU A 229 -25.83 -24.33 -16.19
C GLU A 229 -25.59 -25.64 -16.95
N GLN A 230 -24.45 -26.30 -16.70
CA GLN A 230 -24.14 -27.61 -17.30
C GLN A 230 -25.20 -28.67 -16.96
N LEU A 231 -25.70 -28.66 -15.72
CA LEU A 231 -26.77 -29.56 -15.30
C LEU A 231 -28.06 -29.30 -16.09
N GLN A 232 -28.45 -28.04 -16.28
CA GLN A 232 -29.65 -27.67 -17.04
C GLN A 232 -29.55 -28.06 -18.52
N VAL A 233 -28.37 -27.88 -19.12
CA VAL A 233 -28.12 -28.29 -20.52
C VAL A 233 -28.13 -29.81 -20.67
N ASN A 234 -27.50 -30.55 -19.75
CA ASN A 234 -27.47 -32.02 -19.82
C ASN A 234 -28.82 -32.67 -19.46
N THR A 235 -29.73 -32.00 -18.75
CA THR A 235 -31.11 -32.50 -18.63
C THR A 235 -31.89 -32.48 -19.96
N ALA A 236 -31.42 -31.75 -21.00
CA ALA A 236 -32.03 -31.72 -22.32
C ALA A 236 -31.48 -32.79 -23.29
N ALA A 237 -30.35 -33.44 -22.98
CA ALA A 237 -29.75 -34.53 -23.74
C ALA A 237 -29.57 -35.76 -22.83
N ALA A 238 -30.37 -36.80 -23.07
CA ALA A 238 -30.73 -37.85 -22.10
C ALA A 238 -29.62 -38.85 -21.68
N ASP A 239 -28.54 -38.42 -21.03
CA ASP A 239 -27.59 -39.32 -20.33
C ASP A 239 -27.69 -39.19 -18.80
N GLN A 240 -28.43 -40.12 -18.20
CA GLN A 240 -28.83 -40.08 -16.78
C GLN A 240 -27.65 -40.26 -15.81
N THR A 241 -26.55 -40.87 -16.27
CA THR A 241 -25.32 -41.07 -15.49
C THR A 241 -24.52 -39.78 -15.33
N ASP A 242 -24.45 -38.94 -16.36
CA ASP A 242 -23.77 -37.63 -16.30
C ASP A 242 -24.54 -36.62 -15.47
N ILE A 243 -25.88 -36.68 -15.50
CA ILE A 243 -26.74 -35.87 -14.63
C ILE A 243 -26.48 -36.19 -13.14
N ILE A 244 -26.41 -37.48 -12.77
CA ILE A 244 -26.13 -37.90 -11.38
C ILE A 244 -24.72 -37.46 -10.94
N ARG A 245 -23.73 -37.58 -11.82
CA ARG A 245 -22.36 -37.15 -11.54
C ARG A 245 -22.29 -35.64 -11.31
N LEU A 246 -22.85 -34.83 -12.21
CA LEU A 246 -22.86 -33.38 -12.10
C LEU A 246 -23.70 -32.89 -10.91
N GLN A 247 -24.79 -33.58 -10.56
CA GLN A 247 -25.55 -33.32 -9.32
C GLN A 247 -24.69 -33.55 -8.08
N THR A 248 -23.89 -34.61 -8.07
CA THR A 248 -22.98 -34.91 -6.96
C THR A 248 -21.87 -33.87 -6.84
N GLU A 249 -21.27 -33.46 -7.96
CA GLU A 249 -20.25 -32.40 -8.01
C GLU A 249 -20.83 -31.04 -7.55
N LEU A 250 -22.05 -30.70 -7.99
CA LEU A 250 -22.77 -29.49 -7.58
C LEU A 250 -23.10 -29.50 -6.07
N ASP A 251 -23.56 -30.62 -5.52
CA ASP A 251 -23.85 -30.74 -4.09
C ASP A 251 -22.58 -30.61 -3.25
N GLN A 252 -21.45 -31.15 -3.72
CA GLN A 252 -20.16 -30.96 -3.06
C GLN A 252 -19.69 -29.50 -3.11
N ALA A 253 -19.84 -28.84 -4.25
CA ALA A 253 -19.43 -27.45 -4.43
C ALA A 253 -20.33 -26.48 -3.62
N LYS A 254 -21.63 -26.73 -3.53
CA LYS A 254 -22.55 -26.01 -2.62
C LYS A 254 -22.18 -26.17 -1.14
N ARG A 255 -21.77 -27.38 -0.72
CA ARG A 255 -21.30 -27.61 0.66
C ARG A 255 -20.00 -26.84 0.94
N LYS A 256 -19.08 -26.77 -0.02
CA LYS A 256 -17.85 -25.98 0.09
C LYS A 256 -18.13 -24.48 0.18
N GLU A 257 -19.05 -23.97 -0.63
CA GLU A 257 -19.50 -22.57 -0.58
C GLU A 257 -20.11 -22.23 0.78
N ALA A 258 -21.06 -23.02 1.27
CA ALA A 258 -21.67 -22.82 2.59
C ALA A 258 -20.64 -22.88 3.73
N SER A 259 -19.65 -23.77 3.64
CA SER A 259 -18.55 -23.84 4.61
C SER A 259 -17.62 -22.62 4.53
N ALA A 260 -17.39 -22.07 3.33
CA ALA A 260 -16.58 -20.87 3.13
C ALA A 260 -17.30 -19.64 3.67
N ASP A 261 -18.60 -19.49 3.43
CA ASP A 261 -19.41 -18.40 3.96
C ASP A 261 -19.45 -18.41 5.50
N GLN A 262 -19.60 -19.59 6.11
CA GLN A 262 -19.50 -19.75 7.57
C GLN A 262 -18.11 -19.42 8.13
N LEU A 263 -17.04 -19.61 7.36
CA LEU A 263 -15.69 -19.23 7.75
C LEU A 263 -15.50 -17.71 7.62
N ILE A 264 -16.03 -17.09 6.57
CA ILE A 264 -16.01 -15.64 6.36
C ILE A 264 -16.71 -14.93 7.52
N GLU A 265 -17.91 -15.37 7.91
CA GLU A 265 -18.65 -14.76 9.02
C GLU A 265 -17.90 -14.94 10.36
N ARG A 266 -17.33 -16.13 10.63
CA ARG A 266 -16.50 -16.33 11.83
C ARG A 266 -15.29 -15.40 11.87
N LEU A 267 -14.59 -15.24 10.75
CA LEU A 267 -13.43 -14.34 10.67
C LEU A 267 -13.83 -12.87 10.79
N ARG A 268 -14.99 -12.47 10.27
CA ARG A 268 -15.54 -11.11 10.48
C ARG A 268 -15.78 -10.84 11.96
N ASP A 269 -16.40 -11.79 12.67
CA ASP A 269 -16.64 -11.68 14.10
C ASP A 269 -15.33 -11.65 14.89
N GLU A 270 -14.35 -12.47 14.53
CA GLU A 270 -13.04 -12.52 15.19
C GLU A 270 -12.26 -11.22 15.00
N ILE A 271 -12.23 -10.67 13.76
CA ILE A 271 -11.66 -9.35 13.47
C ILE A 271 -12.38 -8.25 14.27
N ALA A 272 -13.71 -8.29 14.36
CA ALA A 272 -14.47 -7.31 15.12
C ALA A 272 -14.17 -7.38 16.63
N ARG A 273 -14.03 -8.59 17.18
CA ARG A 273 -13.65 -8.80 18.59
C ARG A 273 -12.23 -8.31 18.87
N GLU A 274 -11.26 -8.71 18.05
CA GLU A 274 -9.87 -8.25 18.21
C GLU A 274 -9.76 -6.73 18.11
N ARG A 275 -10.52 -6.09 17.21
CA ARG A 275 -10.60 -4.63 17.12
C ARG A 275 -11.13 -4.02 18.41
N SER A 276 -12.24 -4.52 18.93
CA SER A 276 -12.86 -3.98 20.13
C SER A 276 -11.97 -4.18 21.37
N GLU A 277 -11.27 -5.31 21.47
CA GLU A 277 -10.32 -5.60 22.55
C GLU A 277 -9.10 -4.69 22.47
N LYS A 278 -8.54 -4.48 21.27
CA LYS A 278 -7.41 -3.57 21.05
C LYS A 278 -7.78 -2.10 21.29
N GLU A 279 -8.97 -1.66 20.88
CA GLU A 279 -9.51 -0.33 21.20
C GLU A 279 -9.65 -0.12 22.71
N PHE A 280 -10.14 -1.13 23.43
CA PHE A 280 -10.25 -1.09 24.88
C PHE A 280 -8.88 -1.03 25.58
N GLN A 281 -7.89 -1.80 25.11
CA GLN A 281 -6.52 -1.73 25.60
C GLN A 281 -5.89 -0.35 25.35
N ALA A 282 -6.09 0.24 24.17
CA ALA A 282 -5.64 1.59 23.84
C ALA A 282 -6.28 2.64 24.75
N GLN A 283 -7.59 2.51 25.05
CA GLN A 283 -8.28 3.39 26.01
C GLN A 283 -7.73 3.27 27.43
N GLN A 284 -7.45 2.05 27.91
CA GLN A 284 -6.85 1.86 29.23
C GLN A 284 -5.43 2.44 29.34
N LEU A 285 -4.62 2.28 28.29
CA LEU A 285 -3.28 2.87 28.20
C LEU A 285 -3.35 4.41 28.21
N SER A 286 -4.30 4.98 27.44
CA SER A 286 -4.57 6.42 27.46
C SER A 286 -4.91 6.93 28.86
N GLN A 287 -5.81 6.23 29.58
CA GLN A 287 -6.19 6.60 30.95
C GLN A 287 -5.05 6.53 31.96
N ARG A 288 -4.10 5.58 31.81
CA ARG A 288 -2.92 5.47 32.69
C ARG A 288 -1.89 6.56 32.47
N SER A 289 -1.87 7.22 31.30
CA SER A 289 -0.94 8.31 31.00
C SER A 289 -1.32 9.68 31.62
N HIS A 290 -2.47 9.77 32.30
CA HIS A 290 -3.07 11.00 32.86
C HIS A 290 -2.32 11.66 34.04
N ALA A 291 -1.00 11.48 34.16
CA ALA A 291 -0.17 12.14 35.18
C ALA A 291 0.86 13.09 34.53
N GLY A 292 0.46 14.34 34.25
CA GLY A 292 1.37 15.46 33.99
C GLY A 292 1.05 16.32 32.75
N SER A 293 1.31 17.63 32.80
CA SER A 293 0.88 18.62 31.79
C SER A 293 1.53 18.49 30.39
N ALA A 294 2.56 17.66 30.22
CA ALA A 294 3.15 17.32 28.92
C ALA A 294 2.23 16.41 28.05
N ASP A 295 1.09 15.99 28.61
CA ASP A 295 0.12 15.07 28.00
C ASP A 295 -0.77 15.72 26.92
N ILE A 296 -0.79 17.05 26.80
CA ILE A 296 -1.67 17.75 25.84
C ILE A 296 -1.18 17.60 24.39
N GLU A 297 0.12 17.78 24.14
CA GLU A 297 0.68 17.71 22.79
C GLU A 297 0.73 16.26 22.26
N LEU A 298 0.99 15.30 23.16
CA LEU A 298 0.91 13.88 22.85
C LEU A 298 -0.54 13.44 22.59
N ARG A 299 -1.52 13.98 23.34
CA ARG A 299 -2.95 13.79 23.07
C ARG A 299 -3.38 14.36 21.73
N GLU A 300 -2.94 15.56 21.36
CA GLU A 300 -3.27 16.15 20.06
C GLU A 300 -2.72 15.30 18.92
N ARG A 301 -1.49 14.79 19.05
CA ARG A 301 -0.89 13.89 18.06
C ARG A 301 -1.56 12.52 18.00
N LEU A 302 -1.89 11.93 19.15
CA LEU A 302 -2.58 10.64 19.20
C LEU A 302 -4.02 10.77 18.67
N THR A 303 -4.69 11.88 18.97
CA THR A 303 -6.02 12.20 18.44
C THR A 303 -5.96 12.40 16.93
N ALA A 304 -4.98 13.15 16.42
CA ALA A 304 -4.77 13.35 14.99
C ALA A 304 -4.45 12.03 14.26
N GLU A 305 -3.64 11.15 14.86
CA GLU A 305 -3.34 9.83 14.27
C GLU A 305 -4.55 8.89 14.32
N VAL A 306 -5.36 8.91 15.39
CA VAL A 306 -6.63 8.19 15.47
C VAL A 306 -7.63 8.71 14.44
N GLU A 307 -7.70 10.03 14.23
CA GLU A 307 -8.53 10.63 13.18
C GLU A 307 -8.05 10.26 11.77
N ARG A 308 -6.73 10.25 11.55
CA ARG A 308 -6.09 9.83 10.29
C ARG A 308 -6.38 8.36 9.99
N LEU A 309 -6.16 7.47 10.95
CA LEU A 309 -6.46 6.03 10.84
C LEU A 309 -7.97 5.79 10.69
N GLY A 310 -8.81 6.62 11.33
CA GLY A 310 -10.25 6.62 11.13
C GLY A 310 -10.65 7.05 9.71
N ALA A 311 -9.95 8.04 9.14
CA ALA A 311 -10.17 8.49 7.77
C ALA A 311 -9.70 7.46 6.73
N GLU A 312 -8.52 6.85 6.92
CA GLU A 312 -8.04 5.72 6.11
C GLU A 312 -9.02 4.55 6.17
N ASN A 313 -9.53 4.19 7.35
CA ASN A 313 -10.55 3.14 7.49
C ASN A 313 -11.87 3.49 6.79
N ARG A 314 -12.35 4.74 6.89
CA ARG A 314 -13.56 5.18 6.17
C ARG A 314 -13.35 5.12 4.66
N SER A 315 -12.18 5.51 4.17
CA SER A 315 -11.82 5.43 2.75
C SER A 315 -11.74 3.97 2.26
N GLN A 316 -11.15 3.08 3.05
CA GLN A 316 -11.05 1.65 2.73
C GLN A 316 -12.42 0.95 2.79
N LYS A 317 -13.29 1.32 3.75
CA LYS A 317 -14.68 0.85 3.78
C LYS A 317 -15.45 1.30 2.52
N ALA A 318 -15.28 2.56 2.11
CA ALA A 318 -15.88 3.06 0.87
C ALA A 318 -15.35 2.33 -0.38
N LEU A 319 -14.07 1.92 -0.39
CA LEU A 319 -13.50 1.09 -1.46
C LEU A 319 -14.13 -0.31 -1.50
N LEU A 320 -14.34 -0.93 -0.33
CA LEU A 320 -14.98 -2.24 -0.21
C LEU A 320 -16.45 -2.18 -0.64
N ASP A 321 -17.20 -1.18 -0.16
CA ASP A 321 -18.59 -0.93 -0.55
C ASP A 321 -18.68 -0.68 -2.08
N GLY A 322 -17.72 0.06 -2.64
CA GLY A 322 -17.59 0.29 -4.09
C GLY A 322 -17.29 -0.98 -4.89
N GLN A 323 -16.43 -1.87 -4.38
CA GLN A 323 -16.17 -3.18 -4.99
C GLN A 323 -17.41 -4.08 -4.97
N GLN A 324 -18.18 -4.04 -3.88
CA GLN A 324 -19.43 -4.79 -3.73
C GLN A 324 -20.52 -4.28 -4.68
N ALA A 325 -20.64 -2.96 -4.83
CA ALA A 325 -21.53 -2.32 -5.81
C ALA A 325 -21.13 -2.66 -7.26
N LEU A 326 -19.84 -2.66 -7.57
CA LEU A 326 -19.33 -3.04 -8.90
C LEU A 326 -19.61 -4.52 -9.21
N LYS A 327 -19.47 -5.40 -8.22
CA LYS A 327 -19.80 -6.82 -8.36
C LYS A 327 -21.29 -7.03 -8.63
N SER A 328 -22.16 -6.34 -7.89
CA SER A 328 -23.62 -6.35 -8.12
C SER A 328 -23.97 -5.86 -9.53
N ALA A 329 -23.38 -4.76 -9.98
CA ALA A 329 -23.61 -4.22 -11.32
C ALA A 329 -23.11 -5.17 -12.44
N LEU A 330 -22.04 -5.91 -12.18
CA LEU A 330 -21.52 -6.92 -13.11
C LEU A 330 -22.46 -8.13 -13.21
N GLU A 331 -23.00 -8.61 -12.09
CA GLU A 331 -24.02 -9.68 -12.06
C GLU A 331 -25.29 -9.24 -12.83
N ASP A 332 -25.79 -8.03 -12.61
CA ASP A 332 -26.92 -7.46 -13.37
C ASP A 332 -26.63 -7.37 -14.89
N SER A 333 -25.40 -6.99 -15.26
CA SER A 333 -24.97 -6.91 -16.67
C SER A 333 -24.83 -8.29 -17.33
N LYS A 334 -24.46 -9.34 -16.57
CA LYS A 334 -24.46 -10.73 -17.06
C LYS A 334 -25.89 -11.22 -17.31
N LYS A 335 -26.79 -11.02 -16.35
CA LYS A 335 -28.20 -11.40 -16.49
C LYS A 335 -28.87 -10.75 -17.70
N LYS A 336 -28.64 -9.45 -17.93
CA LYS A 336 -29.11 -8.76 -19.14
C LYS A 336 -28.54 -9.33 -20.43
N ARG A 337 -27.28 -9.80 -20.43
CA ARG A 337 -26.67 -10.45 -21.60
C ARG A 337 -27.27 -11.81 -21.88
N GLU A 338 -27.54 -12.60 -20.85
CA GLU A 338 -28.22 -13.90 -20.97
C GLU A 338 -29.64 -13.73 -21.51
N GLU A 339 -30.41 -12.78 -20.97
CA GLU A 339 -31.74 -12.41 -21.48
C GLU A 339 -31.68 -11.99 -22.96
N MET A 340 -30.69 -11.17 -23.33
CA MET A 340 -30.50 -10.73 -24.72
C MET A 340 -30.11 -11.90 -25.65
N SER A 341 -29.27 -12.82 -25.17
CA SER A 341 -28.86 -14.01 -25.92
C SER A 341 -30.06 -14.93 -26.19
N PHE A 342 -30.91 -15.14 -25.19
CA PHE A 342 -32.15 -15.91 -25.33
C PHE A 342 -33.11 -15.28 -26.35
N ILE A 343 -33.28 -13.96 -26.32
CA ILE A 343 -34.10 -13.24 -27.32
C ILE A 343 -33.49 -13.41 -28.72
N LEU A 344 -32.17 -13.30 -28.86
CA LEU A 344 -31.48 -13.45 -30.14
C LEU A 344 -31.69 -14.84 -30.74
N GLU A 345 -31.56 -15.89 -29.92
CA GLU A 345 -31.70 -17.28 -30.34
C GLU A 345 -33.13 -17.61 -30.80
N ASN A 346 -34.14 -17.11 -30.07
CA ASN A 346 -35.54 -17.22 -30.49
C ASN A 346 -35.80 -16.46 -31.80
N THR A 347 -35.26 -15.24 -31.94
CA THR A 347 -35.42 -14.44 -33.15
C THR A 347 -34.75 -15.12 -34.36
N GLN A 348 -33.59 -15.74 -34.18
CA GLN A 348 -32.91 -16.49 -35.23
C GLN A 348 -33.72 -17.71 -35.67
N SER A 349 -34.35 -18.42 -34.71
CA SER A 349 -35.25 -19.53 -34.99
C SER A 349 -36.49 -19.09 -35.80
N GLU A 350 -37.12 -17.98 -35.41
CA GLU A 350 -38.25 -17.40 -36.16
C GLU A 350 -37.85 -16.97 -37.59
N VAL A 351 -36.69 -16.32 -37.75
CA VAL A 351 -36.17 -15.95 -39.08
C VAL A 351 -35.92 -17.18 -39.94
N ALA A 352 -35.35 -18.25 -39.38
CA ALA A 352 -35.13 -19.50 -40.10
C ALA A 352 -36.45 -20.15 -40.56
N GLN A 353 -37.49 -20.12 -39.71
CA GLN A 353 -38.83 -20.61 -40.07
C GLN A 353 -39.43 -19.79 -41.21
N LEU A 354 -39.37 -18.46 -41.14
CA LEU A 354 -39.87 -17.57 -42.20
C LEU A 354 -39.11 -17.75 -43.52
N GLN A 355 -37.80 -17.99 -43.47
CA GLN A 355 -36.99 -18.29 -44.66
C GLN A 355 -37.39 -19.64 -45.29
N ALA A 356 -37.64 -20.66 -44.48
CA ALA A 356 -38.11 -21.96 -44.96
C ALA A 356 -39.49 -21.86 -45.60
N GLU A 357 -40.40 -21.08 -45.01
CA GLU A 357 -41.74 -20.84 -45.54
C GLU A 357 -41.71 -20.04 -46.86
N LYS A 358 -40.87 -19.01 -46.93
CA LYS A 358 -40.58 -18.29 -48.18
C LYS A 358 -40.06 -19.23 -49.27
N GLY A 359 -39.15 -20.14 -48.93
CA GLY A 359 -38.62 -21.15 -49.86
C GLY A 359 -39.72 -22.05 -50.43
N LYS A 360 -40.64 -22.52 -49.58
CA LYS A 360 -41.81 -23.31 -50.00
C LYS A 360 -42.73 -22.52 -50.94
N LEU A 361 -43.03 -21.26 -50.61
CA LEU A 361 -43.86 -20.38 -51.44
C LEU A 361 -43.22 -20.13 -52.82
N LEU A 362 -41.92 -19.90 -52.88
CA LEU A 362 -41.19 -19.72 -54.14
C LEU A 362 -41.20 -20.98 -55.01
N ALA A 363 -41.10 -22.17 -54.41
CA ALA A 363 -41.23 -23.43 -55.14
C ALA A 363 -42.62 -23.59 -55.76
N VAL A 364 -43.69 -23.29 -55.01
CA VAL A 364 -45.07 -23.32 -55.52
C VAL A 364 -45.29 -22.32 -56.65
N ILE A 365 -44.70 -21.12 -56.56
CA ILE A 365 -44.77 -20.13 -57.66
C ILE A 365 -44.08 -20.68 -58.91
N LYS A 366 -42.88 -21.28 -58.76
CA LYS A 366 -42.12 -21.84 -59.88
C LYS A 366 -42.85 -23.00 -60.56
N GLU A 367 -43.47 -23.88 -59.78
CA GLU A 367 -44.27 -25.00 -60.29
C GLU A 367 -45.49 -24.50 -61.08
N LYS A 368 -46.17 -23.45 -60.60
CA LYS A 368 -47.27 -22.81 -61.35
C LYS A 368 -46.81 -22.10 -62.61
N ASP A 369 -45.62 -21.49 -62.61
CA ASP A 369 -45.06 -20.84 -63.79
C ASP A 369 -44.63 -21.88 -64.85
N GLU A 370 -44.11 -23.04 -64.42
CA GLU A 370 -43.79 -24.18 -65.28
C GLU A 370 -45.06 -24.82 -65.87
N ASP A 371 -46.10 -25.06 -65.05
CA ASP A 371 -47.41 -25.53 -65.51
C ASP A 371 -48.04 -24.56 -66.52
N ALA A 372 -47.93 -23.24 -66.29
CA ALA A 372 -48.43 -22.22 -67.20
C ALA A 372 -47.63 -22.17 -68.52
N ALA A 373 -46.32 -22.43 -68.47
CA ALA A 373 -45.47 -22.53 -69.64
C ALA A 373 -45.79 -23.78 -70.48
N GLU A 374 -46.02 -24.93 -69.84
CA GLU A 374 -46.45 -26.17 -70.51
C GLU A 374 -47.83 -26.04 -71.17
N LEU A 375 -48.80 -25.41 -70.48
CA LEU A 375 -50.11 -25.13 -71.07
C LEU A 375 -50.03 -24.19 -72.28
N SER A 376 -49.06 -23.27 -72.27
CA SER A 376 -48.79 -22.35 -73.38
C SER A 376 -48.20 -23.09 -74.58
N THR A 377 -47.19 -23.94 -74.36
CA THR A 377 -46.55 -24.73 -75.42
C THR A 377 -47.52 -25.72 -76.05
N GLU A 378 -48.36 -26.42 -75.27
CA GLU A 378 -49.42 -27.29 -75.78
C GLU A 378 -50.43 -26.53 -76.65
N LYS A 379 -50.84 -25.32 -76.24
CA LYS A 379 -51.72 -24.47 -77.06
C LYS A 379 -51.06 -24.05 -78.37
N THR A 380 -49.79 -23.64 -78.37
CA THR A 380 -49.06 -23.32 -79.62
C THR A 380 -48.87 -24.52 -80.51
N ALA A 381 -48.59 -25.72 -79.96
CA ALA A 381 -48.48 -26.95 -80.73
C ALA A 381 -49.82 -27.34 -81.37
N ALA A 382 -50.92 -27.24 -80.63
CA ALA A 382 -52.27 -27.49 -81.15
C ALA A 382 -52.68 -26.48 -82.25
N VAL A 383 -52.23 -25.23 -82.16
CA VAL A 383 -52.45 -24.22 -83.21
C VAL A 383 -51.60 -24.52 -84.45
N ALA A 384 -50.31 -24.86 -84.28
CA ALA A 384 -49.42 -25.20 -85.39
C ALA A 384 -49.84 -26.49 -86.14
N ASP A 385 -50.38 -27.48 -85.43
CA ASP A 385 -50.90 -28.72 -86.03
C ASP A 385 -52.20 -28.47 -86.81
N ARG A 386 -53.05 -27.55 -86.31
CA ARG A 386 -54.20 -27.03 -87.07
C ARG A 386 -53.79 -26.30 -88.33
N GLU A 387 -52.77 -25.46 -88.27
CA GLU A 387 -52.26 -24.70 -89.42
C GLU A 387 -51.64 -25.63 -90.49
N ARG A 388 -50.94 -26.70 -90.08
CA ARG A 388 -50.43 -27.74 -90.99
C ARG A 388 -51.54 -28.54 -91.65
N GLN A 389 -52.62 -28.86 -90.95
CA GLN A 389 -53.78 -29.53 -91.53
C GLN A 389 -54.53 -28.66 -92.55
N THR A 390 -54.52 -27.34 -92.38
CA THR A 390 -55.05 -26.41 -93.41
C THR A 390 -54.11 -26.23 -94.61
N ALA A 391 -52.78 -26.23 -94.41
CA ALA A 391 -51.81 -26.05 -95.51
C ALA A 391 -51.62 -27.29 -96.41
N CYS A 392 -52.17 -28.45 -96.03
CA CYS A 392 -52.20 -29.67 -96.86
C CYS A 392 -53.47 -29.77 -97.73
N CYS A 393 -54.40 -28.81 -97.62
CA CYS A 393 -55.68 -28.75 -98.33
C CYS A 393 -55.78 -27.61 -99.36
N ASP A 394 -54.70 -26.86 -99.56
CA ASP A 394 -54.49 -25.92 -100.69
C ASP A 394 -53.37 -26.47 -101.59
#